data_AF-A0A3D0HGR1-F1
#
_entry.id   AF-A0A3D0HGR1-F1
#
_cell.length_a   1.000
_cell.length_b   1.000
_cell.length_c   1.000
_cell.angle_alpha   90.00
_cell.angle_beta   90.00
_cell.angle_gamma   90.00
#
_symmetry.space_group_name_H-M   'P 1'
#
loop_
_entity.id
_entity.type
_entity.pdbx_description
1 polymer ?
#
loop_
_entity_poly.entity_id
_entity_poly.type
_entity_poly.pdbx_seq_one_letter_code
_entity_poly.pdbx_strand_id
1 'polypeptide(L)' 'IGAEHGVEPLSACSVVLAPVRADGETVGTVGVLGPTRMNYPQALATVDLVSDRLGRRLTEN' A
#
# COMPACT_ATOMS: atom_id res chain seq x y z
N ILE A 1 -2.66 1.47 14.16
CA ILE A 1 -1.39 1.89 13.51
C ILE A 1 -0.29 1.82 14.56
N GLY A 2 0.53 0.78 14.48
CA GLY A 2 1.81 0.68 15.20
C GLY A 2 1.86 -0.27 16.41
N ALA A 3 0.75 -0.82 16.90
CA ALA A 3 0.77 -1.63 18.13
C ALA A 3 0.11 -3.02 18.04
N GLU A 4 -0.55 -3.34 16.93
CA GLU A 4 -1.40 -4.53 16.86
C GLU A 4 -0.72 -5.83 16.41
N HIS A 5 0.56 -5.86 16.01
CA HIS A 5 1.22 -7.09 15.54
C HIS A 5 2.57 -7.31 16.22
N GLY A 6 2.66 -8.37 17.05
CA GLY A 6 3.80 -8.75 17.89
C GLY A 6 5.09 -9.11 17.13
N VAL A 7 5.66 -8.13 16.45
CA VAL A 7 6.98 -8.17 15.83
C VAL A 7 7.69 -6.87 16.21
N GLU A 8 8.40 -6.90 17.34
CA GLU A 8 9.12 -5.78 17.96
C GLU A 8 9.86 -4.81 16.99
N PRO A 9 10.47 -5.27 15.87
CA PRO A 9 11.15 -4.40 14.91
C PRO A 9 10.23 -3.49 14.07
N LEU A 10 8.92 -3.76 14.02
CA LEU A 10 7.97 -2.96 13.23
C LEU A 10 7.47 -1.72 13.97
N SER A 11 7.75 -1.58 15.27
CA SER A 11 7.45 -0.38 16.06
C SER A 11 8.11 0.89 15.50
N ALA A 12 9.20 0.75 14.75
CA ALA A 12 9.89 1.85 14.08
C ALA A 12 9.35 2.18 12.67
N CYS A 13 8.43 1.36 12.16
CA CYS A 13 7.94 1.43 10.79
C CYS A 13 6.51 1.95 10.69
N SER A 14 6.17 2.47 9.51
CA SER A 14 4.84 2.83 9.09
C SER A 14 4.52 2.15 7.77
N VAL A 15 3.22 1.91 7.55
CA VAL A 15 2.71 1.25 6.35
C VAL A 15 1.64 2.14 5.74
N VAL A 16 1.72 2.34 4.42
CA VAL A 16 0.69 2.98 3.61
C VAL A 16 0.18 1.95 2.61
N LEU A 17 -1.14 1.76 2.55
CA LEU A 17 -1.79 0.72 1.73
C LEU A 17 -2.80 1.34 0.77
N ALA A 18 -2.96 0.73 -0.40
CA ALA A 18 -4.04 1.02 -1.34
C ALA A 18 -4.64 -0.28 -1.91
N PRO A 19 -5.97 -0.41 -2.00
CA PRO A 19 -6.61 -1.59 -2.58
C PRO A 19 -6.43 -1.61 -4.09
N VAL A 20 -6.03 -2.76 -4.63
CA VAL A 20 -5.92 -3.01 -6.08
C VAL A 20 -7.27 -3.50 -6.57
N ARG A 21 -7.83 -2.82 -7.57
CA ARG A 21 -9.11 -3.20 -8.18
C ARG A 21 -8.93 -3.61 -9.62
N ALA A 22 -9.52 -4.75 -9.99
CA ALA A 22 -9.63 -5.23 -11.36
C ALA A 22 -11.10 -5.59 -11.61
N ASP A 23 -11.65 -5.17 -12.75
CA ASP A 23 -13.07 -5.40 -13.11
C ASP A 23 -14.08 -4.93 -12.05
N GLY A 24 -13.75 -3.85 -11.33
CA GLY A 24 -14.57 -3.31 -10.24
C GLY A 24 -14.41 -4.04 -8.90
N GLU A 25 -13.76 -5.20 -8.88
CA GLU A 25 -13.56 -6.04 -7.69
C GLU A 25 -12.19 -5.78 -7.04
N THR A 26 -12.12 -5.87 -5.72
CA THR A 26 -10.84 -5.77 -5.00
C THR A 26 -10.13 -7.12 -5.05
N VAL A 27 -9.01 -7.17 -5.77
CA VAL A 27 -8.24 -8.41 -6.00
C VAL A 27 -7.01 -8.53 -5.11
N GLY A 28 -6.63 -7.45 -4.41
CA GLY A 28 -5.50 -7.44 -3.50
C GLY A 28 -5.19 -6.05 -2.96
N THR A 29 -4.02 -5.90 -2.36
CA THR A 29 -3.54 -4.65 -1.77
C THR A 29 -2.07 -4.45 -2.12
N VAL A 30 -1.70 -3.22 -2.44
CA VAL A 30 -0.30 -2.79 -2.56
C VAL A 30 0.02 -1.81 -1.45
N GLY A 31 1.29 -1.75 -1.03
CA GLY A 31 1.70 -0.84 0.01
C GLY A 31 3.17 -0.50 0.01
N VAL A 32 3.51 0.56 0.73
CA VAL A 32 4.87 0.95 1.06
C VAL A 32 5.08 0.77 2.56
N LEU A 33 6.16 0.08 2.91
CA LEU A 33 6.70 -0.01 4.27
C LEU A 33 7.88 0.96 4.37
N GLY A 34 7.90 1.82 5.39
CA GLY A 34 8.96 2.79 5.59
C GLY A 34 9.14 3.16 7.06
N PRO A 35 10.10 4.04 7.40
CA PRO A 35 10.23 4.56 8.76
C PRO A 35 9.01 5.37 9.17
N THR A 36 8.80 5.52 10.48
CA THR A 36 7.67 6.27 11.04
C THR A 36 7.56 7.72 10.53
N ARG A 37 8.68 8.35 10.16
CA ARG A 37 8.71 9.70 9.55
C ARG A 37 9.11 9.64 8.07
N MET A 38 8.30 8.98 7.27
CA MET A 38 8.43 8.99 5.80
C MET A 38 7.73 10.22 5.18
N ASN A 39 8.02 10.51 3.91
CA ASN A 39 7.28 11.52 3.15
C ASN A 39 5.89 10.96 2.78
N TYR A 40 4.89 11.19 3.64
CA TYR A 40 3.54 10.67 3.46
C TYR A 40 2.84 11.12 2.17
N PRO A 41 2.91 12.41 1.76
CA PRO A 41 2.37 12.82 0.46
C PRO A 41 2.92 12.00 -0.71
N GLN A 42 4.24 11.78 -0.74
CA GLN A 42 4.87 10.96 -1.77
C GLN A 42 4.49 9.48 -1.64
N ALA A 43 4.42 8.94 -0.43
CA ALA A 43 4.03 7.56 -0.19
C ALA A 43 2.60 7.27 -0.67
N LEU A 44 1.66 8.15 -0.32
CA LEU A 44 0.25 8.08 -0.75
C LEU A 44 0.14 8.14 -2.26
N ALA A 45 0.80 9.11 -2.90
CA ALA A 45 0.80 9.23 -4.37
C ALA A 45 1.41 7.99 -5.05
N THR A 46 2.45 7.40 -4.44
CA THR A 46 3.10 6.21 -4.97
C THR A 46 2.18 4.99 -4.92
N VAL A 47 1.59 4.69 -3.76
CA VAL A 47 0.70 3.53 -3.64
C VAL A 47 -0.54 3.65 -4.50
N ASP A 48 -1.09 4.86 -4.64
CA ASP A 48 -2.27 5.12 -5.46
C ASP A 48 -1.96 4.87 -6.95
N LEU A 49 -0.87 5.45 -7.47
CA LEU A 49 -0.44 5.25 -8.85
C LEU A 49 -0.15 3.78 -9.17
N VAL A 50 0.54 3.08 -8.25
CA VAL A 50 0.88 1.66 -8.46
C VAL A 50 -0.37 0.80 -8.39
N SER A 51 -1.29 1.09 -7.47
CA SER A 51 -2.55 0.36 -7.33
C SER A 51 -3.41 0.46 -8.59
N ASP A 52 -3.59 1.67 -9.12
CA ASP A 52 -4.33 1.91 -10.37
C ASP A 52 -3.69 1.18 -11.56
N ARG A 53 -2.37 1.34 -11.73
CA ARG A 53 -1.65 0.72 -12.85
C ARG A 53 -1.71 -0.80 -12.79
N LEU A 54 -1.57 -1.38 -11.60
CA LEU A 54 -1.64 -2.81 -11.41
C LEU A 54 -3.07 -3.31 -11.69
N GLY A 55 -4.10 -2.62 -11.20
CA GLY A 55 -5.49 -2.93 -11.46
C GLY A 55 -5.81 -2.98 -12.95
N ARG A 56 -5.42 -1.95 -13.70
CA ARG A 56 -5.62 -1.91 -15.17
C ARG A 56 -4.92 -3.05 -15.89
N ARG A 57 -3.67 -3.37 -15.53
CA ARG A 57 -2.92 -4.48 -16.14
C ARG A 57 -3.51 -5.86 -15.85
N LEU A 58 -4.19 -6.03 -14.73
CA LEU A 58 -4.85 -7.29 -14.40
C LEU A 58 -6.16 -7.50 -15.19
N THR A 59 -6.81 -6.41 -15.61
CA THR A 59 -7.99 -6.43 -16.49
C THR A 59 -7.64 -6.60 -17.98
N GLU A 60 -6.45 -6.20 -18.43
CA GLU A 60 -6.00 -6.24 -19.85
C GLU A 60 -5.70 -7.65 -20.43
N ASN A 61 -6.38 -8.71 -20.01
CA ASN A 61 -6.20 -10.07 -20.57
C ASN A 61 -7.00 -10.33 -21.86
#